data_AF-A0A2G8SDG4-F1
#
_entry.id   AF-A0A2G8SDG4-F1
#
_cell.length_a   1.000
_cell.length_b   1.000
_cell.length_c   1.000
_cell.angle_alpha   90.00
_cell.angle_beta   90.00
_cell.angle_gamma   90.00
#
_symmetry.space_group_name_H-M   'P 1'
#
loop_
_entity.id
_entity.type
_entity.pdbx_description
1 polymer ?
#
loop_
_entity_poly.entity_id
_entity_poly.type
_entity_poly.pdbx_seq_one_letter_code
_entity_poly.pdbx_strand_id
1 'polypeptide(L)'
;MEHWDVESPIGWSANKDKPTADAANLYQDAALKYPVRPPWTVADAMEGGLRALDILEDIQTESLQTLLASVRRESCSAGHTFIPALDTHLSSVNAHRTSHKWPLNRGDVIEVQGPAASGKTHFLYHMLATCLMPSQHHGKHLGGWGKAAILFDVDGNFDISRLHELLVSRLTRLLSQEESHAAMLSVECDEVATQCLESLHIFRPTSSAQLAVTLLHLPNYHAMDPRLQDAEIGLLVVDSLSAFYWRDRYSLEQIRDAADSSSHAALPPNLLHHVVKAIQALRSSHRPVTLLSNWGLNAFSKPPGSDEPEFPFYRQHLHPFPVPFEAHGAAEAISNIQSSQKPRASNVDPSRDSPAGRARRQADPTLPLHYHITLHPSPIDSFPISYTLAEAVAHEHMRAALVNKGEIRGLVRTPGSSDVGEFAFWIGEKEIFVNDADRPP
;
A
#
# COMPACT_ATOMS: atom_id res chain seq x y z
N MET A 1 -36.30 34.52 21.06
CA MET A 1 -36.65 34.90 22.45
C MET A 1 -35.69 34.12 23.34
N GLU A 2 -34.68 34.85 23.82
CA GLU A 2 -33.80 34.64 24.99
C GLU A 2 -33.28 33.22 25.29
N HIS A 3 -31.98 32.93 25.08
CA HIS A 3 -30.78 33.27 25.90
C HIS A 3 -30.82 32.70 27.33
N TRP A 4 -30.02 31.65 27.64
CA TRP A 4 -28.74 31.67 28.40
C TRP A 4 -28.98 32.07 29.88
N ASP A 5 -28.60 31.36 30.94
CA ASP A 5 -27.24 31.13 31.49
C ASP A 5 -27.43 30.92 33.03
N VAL A 6 -26.80 29.97 33.74
CA VAL A 6 -25.47 30.04 34.40
C VAL A 6 -25.56 30.06 35.95
N GLU A 7 -24.58 29.38 36.56
CA GLU A 7 -23.94 29.59 37.87
C GLU A 7 -24.61 29.22 39.21
N SER A 8 -23.91 28.31 39.90
CA SER A 8 -23.57 28.39 41.32
C SER A 8 -22.90 29.72 41.72
N PRO A 9 -23.00 30.20 42.98
CA PRO A 9 -21.77 30.31 43.79
C PRO A 9 -21.92 30.17 45.33
N ILE A 10 -20.87 29.62 45.97
CA ILE A 10 -20.04 30.18 47.08
C ILE A 10 -20.78 31.02 48.17
N GLY A 11 -20.64 30.85 49.49
CA GLY A 11 -19.67 30.14 50.33
C GLY A 11 -19.79 30.57 51.81
N TRP A 12 -19.03 29.86 52.66
CA TRP A 12 -18.39 30.22 53.95
C TRP A 12 -19.18 30.83 55.14
N SER A 13 -19.04 30.13 56.29
CA SER A 13 -18.35 30.73 57.46
C SER A 13 -17.74 29.65 58.37
N ALA A 14 -16.60 29.98 58.96
CA ALA A 14 -15.66 29.11 59.65
C ALA A 14 -15.45 29.54 61.12
N ASN A 15 -15.13 28.59 62.01
CA ASN A 15 -14.06 28.70 63.01
C ASN A 15 -13.92 27.35 63.77
N LYS A 16 -12.77 26.68 63.68
CA LYS A 16 -11.61 26.72 64.60
C LYS A 16 -11.86 25.98 65.92
N ASP A 17 -11.32 24.77 66.06
CA ASP A 17 -10.15 24.50 66.93
C ASP A 17 -9.72 23.01 66.84
N LYS A 18 -8.40 22.79 66.85
CA LYS A 18 -7.68 21.49 66.98
C LYS A 18 -7.30 21.29 68.48
N PRO A 19 -6.62 20.20 68.89
CA PRO A 19 -6.75 18.76 68.59
C PRO A 19 -6.74 17.91 69.91
N THR A 20 -6.96 16.59 69.86
CA THR A 20 -6.42 15.50 70.74
C THR A 20 -7.38 14.30 70.71
N ALA A 21 -6.97 13.17 70.12
CA ALA A 21 -6.39 12.01 70.79
C ALA A 21 -7.36 11.35 71.79
N ASP A 22 -8.27 10.49 71.30
CA ASP A 22 -8.92 9.41 72.08
C ASP A 22 -9.84 8.52 71.21
N ALA A 23 -9.27 7.93 70.16
CA ALA A 23 -9.91 6.82 69.43
C ALA A 23 -8.96 5.61 69.30
N ALA A 24 -8.07 5.45 70.28
CA ALA A 24 -7.02 4.42 70.30
C ALA A 24 -7.25 3.28 71.31
N ASN A 25 -8.42 3.18 71.95
CA ASN A 25 -8.61 2.30 73.11
C ASN A 25 -9.68 1.20 72.96
N LEU A 26 -9.97 0.71 71.75
CA LEU A 26 -10.82 -0.48 71.58
C LEU A 26 -10.19 -1.65 70.81
N TYR A 27 -8.88 -1.60 70.55
CA TYR A 27 -8.14 -2.71 69.94
C TYR A 27 -6.90 -3.13 70.76
N GLN A 28 -6.89 -2.86 72.07
CA GLN A 28 -5.74 -3.13 72.95
C GLN A 28 -5.86 -4.36 73.85
N ASP A 29 -6.94 -5.15 73.77
CA ASP A 29 -7.16 -6.28 74.69
C ASP A 29 -6.85 -7.68 74.11
N ALA A 30 -6.28 -7.76 72.90
CA ALA A 30 -5.87 -9.03 72.29
C ALA A 30 -4.34 -9.22 72.16
N ALA A 31 -3.54 -8.24 72.61
CA ALA A 31 -2.09 -8.18 72.37
C ALA A 31 -1.21 -8.54 73.58
N LEU A 32 -1.69 -9.39 74.50
CA LEU A 32 -0.99 -9.73 75.75
C LEU A 32 -0.68 -11.22 75.95
N LYS A 33 -0.40 -11.98 74.88
CA LYS A 33 0.15 -13.34 75.05
C LYS A 33 1.40 -13.72 74.28
N TYR A 34 1.91 -12.94 73.33
CA TYR A 34 3.23 -13.19 72.69
C TYR A 34 3.86 -11.91 72.13
N PRO A 35 5.02 -11.43 72.62
CA PRO A 35 5.67 -10.22 72.11
C PRO A 35 6.64 -10.48 70.94
N VAL A 36 6.39 -9.78 69.83
CA VAL A 36 7.32 -9.05 68.92
C VAL A 36 8.50 -9.78 68.23
N ARG A 37 8.46 -9.84 66.89
CA ARG A 37 9.32 -9.06 65.95
C ARG A 37 8.83 -9.23 64.50
N PRO A 38 8.49 -8.14 63.76
CA PRO A 38 8.47 -8.17 62.30
C PRO A 38 9.87 -7.86 61.76
N PRO A 39 10.35 -8.57 60.73
CA PRO A 39 11.22 -7.85 59.81
C PRO A 39 11.09 -8.38 58.38
N TRP A 40 10.10 -7.94 57.62
CA TRP A 40 10.26 -7.93 56.15
C TRP A 40 9.95 -6.53 55.65
N THR A 41 10.95 -5.66 55.79
CA THR A 41 11.16 -4.57 54.85
C THR A 41 11.24 -5.13 53.44
N VAL A 42 10.68 -4.42 52.46
CA VAL A 42 10.61 -4.73 51.02
C VAL A 42 12.00 -4.68 50.35
N ALA A 43 13.04 -5.13 51.02
CA ALA A 43 14.43 -5.06 50.56
C ALA A 43 15.05 -6.42 50.22
N ASP A 44 14.51 -7.56 50.69
CA ASP A 44 15.18 -8.87 50.57
C ASP A 44 14.37 -9.94 49.82
N ALA A 45 13.81 -9.57 48.66
CA ALA A 45 13.29 -10.55 47.69
C ALA A 45 13.88 -10.26 46.30
N MET A 46 15.20 -10.30 46.20
CA MET A 46 15.91 -10.22 44.93
C MET A 46 16.99 -11.30 44.87
N GLU A 47 16.58 -12.51 44.48
CA GLU A 47 17.43 -13.41 43.70
C GLU A 47 16.54 -14.50 43.09
N GLY A 48 16.25 -14.38 41.78
CA GLY A 48 15.77 -15.50 40.96
C GLY A 48 14.31 -15.52 40.51
N GLY A 49 13.47 -14.53 40.82
CA GLY A 49 12.09 -14.46 40.34
C GLY A 49 11.94 -13.48 39.19
N LEU A 50 11.57 -13.97 37.98
CA LEU A 50 11.07 -13.14 36.88
C LEU A 50 10.05 -12.16 37.44
N ARG A 51 10.32 -10.86 37.35
CA ARG A 51 9.41 -9.84 37.87
C ARG A 51 8.17 -9.85 36.99
N ALA A 52 6.99 -9.63 37.57
CA ALA A 52 5.75 -9.51 36.78
C ALA A 52 5.84 -8.43 35.68
N LEU A 53 6.71 -7.42 35.88
CA LEU A 53 7.07 -6.42 34.87
C LEU A 53 7.81 -7.03 33.67
N ASP A 54 8.72 -7.98 33.89
CA ASP A 54 9.46 -8.67 32.81
C ASP A 54 8.47 -9.51 31.96
N ILE A 55 7.47 -10.13 32.61
CA ILE A 55 6.41 -10.89 31.92
C ILE A 55 5.50 -9.95 31.10
N LEU A 56 5.21 -8.75 31.60
CA LEU A 56 4.40 -7.76 30.87
C LEU A 56 5.19 -7.10 29.73
N GLU A 57 6.50 -6.94 29.86
CA GLU A 57 7.39 -6.51 28.76
C GLU A 57 7.47 -7.56 27.64
N ASP A 58 7.32 -8.85 27.97
CA ASP A 58 7.24 -9.94 27.01
C ASP A 58 5.90 -9.99 26.25
N ILE A 59 4.83 -9.37 26.77
CA ILE A 59 3.55 -9.29 26.07
C ILE A 59 3.63 -8.19 25.02
N GLN A 60 3.73 -8.60 23.75
CA GLN A 60 3.69 -7.67 22.63
C GLN A 60 2.38 -6.88 22.62
N THR A 61 2.48 -5.57 22.82
CA THR A 61 1.36 -4.65 22.69
C THR A 61 1.29 -4.16 21.24
N GLU A 62 0.16 -4.34 20.59
CA GLU A 62 -0.13 -3.76 19.28
C GLU A 62 -1.52 -3.12 19.28
N SER A 63 -1.77 -2.20 18.34
CA SER A 63 -3.10 -1.61 18.22
C SER A 63 -4.10 -2.65 17.69
N LEU A 64 -5.34 -2.60 18.18
CA LEU A 64 -6.44 -3.45 17.70
C LEU A 64 -6.56 -3.40 16.16
N GLN A 65 -6.37 -2.21 15.59
CA GLN A 65 -6.39 -2.00 14.14
C GLN A 65 -5.30 -2.84 13.42
N THR A 66 -4.08 -2.88 13.97
CA THR A 66 -2.97 -3.66 13.40
C THR A 66 -3.25 -5.16 13.50
N LEU A 67 -3.75 -5.61 14.65
CA LEU A 67 -4.15 -7.00 14.87
C LEU A 67 -5.27 -7.40 13.89
N LEU A 68 -6.33 -6.61 13.78
CA LEU A 68 -7.44 -6.86 12.84
C LEU A 68 -6.96 -6.90 11.39
N ALA A 69 -6.05 -6.00 11.02
CA ALA A 69 -5.48 -6.01 9.68
C ALA A 69 -4.65 -7.28 9.43
N SER A 70 -3.90 -7.76 10.43
CA SER A 70 -3.16 -9.02 10.35
C SER A 70 -4.09 -10.23 10.21
N VAL A 71 -5.13 -10.32 11.04
CA VAL A 71 -6.14 -11.40 10.98
C VAL A 71 -6.85 -11.39 9.63
N ARG A 72 -7.29 -10.21 9.15
CA ARG A 72 -7.95 -10.06 7.85
C ARG A 72 -7.07 -10.52 6.70
N ARG A 73 -5.75 -10.32 6.78
CA ARG A 73 -4.82 -10.81 5.76
C ARG A 73 -4.84 -12.33 5.64
N GLU A 74 -4.95 -13.04 6.76
CA GLU A 74 -5.00 -14.49 6.78
C GLU A 74 -6.40 -15.03 6.46
N SER A 75 -7.45 -14.30 6.84
CA SER A 75 -8.83 -14.78 6.68
C SER A 75 -9.51 -14.35 5.37
N CYS A 76 -9.03 -13.32 4.68
CA CYS A 76 -9.73 -12.73 3.54
C CYS A 76 -8.79 -12.35 2.38
N SER A 77 -9.18 -12.73 1.16
CA SER A 77 -8.52 -12.26 -0.07
C SER A 77 -8.67 -10.75 -0.25
N ALA A 78 -7.71 -10.13 -0.94
CA ALA A 78 -7.87 -8.76 -1.41
C ALA A 78 -8.81 -8.67 -2.63
N GLY A 79 -8.83 -9.72 -3.46
CA GLY A 79 -9.59 -9.81 -4.70
C GLY A 79 -8.75 -10.37 -5.86
N HIS A 80 -9.34 -10.34 -7.05
CA HIS A 80 -8.69 -10.73 -8.31
C HIS A 80 -8.29 -9.49 -9.11
N THR A 81 -7.26 -9.60 -9.95
CA THR A 81 -6.96 -8.58 -10.96
C THR A 81 -7.91 -8.67 -12.15
N PHE A 82 -8.62 -9.80 -12.31
CA PHE A 82 -9.43 -10.11 -13.50
C PHE A 82 -8.61 -10.14 -14.79
N ILE A 83 -7.30 -10.37 -14.67
CA ILE A 83 -6.40 -10.69 -15.78
C ILE A 83 -6.00 -12.15 -15.60
N PRO A 84 -6.61 -13.11 -16.34
CA PRO A 84 -6.46 -14.54 -16.04
C PRO A 84 -5.02 -15.03 -15.98
N ALA A 85 -4.17 -14.58 -16.91
CA ALA A 85 -2.76 -14.92 -16.94
C ALA A 85 -2.00 -14.39 -15.72
N LEU A 86 -2.27 -13.12 -15.33
CA LEU A 86 -1.69 -12.51 -14.15
C LEU A 86 -2.18 -13.19 -12.86
N ASP A 87 -3.49 -13.41 -12.73
CA ASP A 87 -4.09 -14.05 -11.56
C ASP A 87 -3.56 -15.48 -11.35
N THR A 88 -3.38 -16.23 -12.45
CA THR A 88 -2.79 -17.57 -12.43
C THR A 88 -1.35 -17.53 -11.94
N HIS A 89 -0.52 -16.62 -12.48
CA HIS A 89 0.86 -16.46 -12.03
C HIS A 89 0.91 -16.10 -10.54
N LEU A 90 0.16 -15.08 -10.10
CA LEU A 90 0.17 -14.64 -8.70
C LEU A 90 -0.28 -15.76 -7.74
N SER A 91 -1.33 -16.50 -8.10
CA SER A 91 -1.83 -17.63 -7.30
C SER A 91 -0.80 -18.76 -7.20
N SER A 92 -0.07 -19.04 -8.28
CA SER A 92 0.98 -20.06 -8.31
C SER A 92 2.17 -19.71 -7.40
N VAL A 93 2.56 -18.44 -7.39
CA VAL A 93 3.65 -17.95 -6.54
C VAL A 93 3.21 -17.90 -5.08
N ASN A 94 1.97 -17.49 -4.81
CA ASN A 94 1.41 -17.45 -3.46
C ASN A 94 1.20 -18.83 -2.84
N ALA A 95 1.00 -19.87 -3.64
CA ALA A 95 0.94 -21.25 -3.13
C ALA A 95 2.18 -21.66 -2.32
N HIS A 96 3.32 -21.00 -2.54
CA HIS A 96 4.57 -21.25 -1.82
C HIS A 96 4.89 -20.22 -0.73
N ARG A 97 4.22 -19.05 -0.75
CA ARG A 97 4.52 -17.90 0.13
C ARG A 97 3.47 -17.66 1.22
N THR A 98 2.25 -18.10 0.99
CA THR A 98 1.11 -17.89 1.88
C THR A 98 0.33 -19.17 2.09
N SER A 99 -0.45 -19.26 3.18
CA SER A 99 -1.34 -20.40 3.45
C SER A 99 -2.44 -20.53 2.39
N HIS A 100 -2.81 -19.42 1.75
CA HIS A 100 -3.84 -19.35 0.73
C HIS A 100 -3.24 -19.13 -0.66
N LYS A 101 -3.93 -19.63 -1.69
CA LYS A 101 -3.55 -19.47 -3.11
C LYS A 101 -4.29 -18.31 -3.78
N TRP A 102 -4.54 -17.23 -3.05
CA TRP A 102 -5.22 -16.07 -3.61
C TRP A 102 -4.27 -15.35 -4.59
N PRO A 103 -4.78 -14.77 -5.69
CA PRO A 103 -3.96 -13.95 -6.57
C PRO A 103 -3.42 -12.71 -5.83
N LEU A 104 -4.29 -11.96 -5.15
CA LEU A 104 -3.90 -10.82 -4.34
C LEU A 104 -4.23 -11.05 -2.87
N ASN A 105 -3.25 -10.72 -2.02
CA ASN A 105 -3.40 -10.70 -0.59
C ASN A 105 -3.47 -9.26 -0.07
N ARG A 106 -4.11 -9.09 1.08
CA ARG A 106 -4.20 -7.79 1.74
C ARG A 106 -2.82 -7.28 2.13
N GLY A 107 -2.52 -6.05 1.75
CA GLY A 107 -1.23 -5.42 1.95
C GLY A 107 -0.17 -5.86 0.92
N ASP A 108 -0.54 -6.48 -0.19
CA ASP A 108 0.40 -6.67 -1.28
C ASP A 108 0.78 -5.30 -1.88
N VAL A 109 2.07 -5.14 -2.17
CA VAL A 109 2.62 -3.91 -2.76
C VAL A 109 3.20 -4.26 -4.12
N ILE A 110 2.74 -3.57 -5.15
CA ILE A 110 3.04 -3.84 -6.56
C ILE A 110 3.66 -2.58 -7.14
N GLU A 111 4.87 -2.71 -7.66
CA GLU A 111 5.47 -1.68 -8.51
C GLU A 111 5.07 -1.95 -9.96
N VAL A 112 4.58 -0.93 -10.65
CA VAL A 112 4.27 -0.98 -12.08
C VAL A 112 5.24 -0.05 -12.81
N GLN A 113 6.24 -0.62 -13.46
CA GLN A 113 7.29 0.09 -14.17
C GLN A 113 7.11 -0.01 -15.69
N GLY A 114 7.55 1.01 -16.42
CA GLY A 114 7.63 0.96 -17.88
C GLY A 114 7.95 2.32 -18.50
N PRO A 115 8.31 2.36 -19.78
CA PRO A 115 8.62 3.61 -20.48
C PRO A 115 7.36 4.49 -20.64
N ALA A 116 7.53 5.69 -21.19
CA ALA A 116 6.37 6.51 -21.56
C ALA A 116 5.43 5.73 -22.49
N ALA A 117 4.11 6.00 -22.37
CA ALA A 117 3.06 5.33 -23.16
C ALA A 117 3.01 3.79 -23.05
N SER A 118 3.60 3.19 -22.01
CA SER A 118 3.57 1.74 -21.80
C SER A 118 2.26 1.17 -21.23
N GLY A 119 1.17 1.95 -21.20
CA GLY A 119 -0.11 1.50 -20.66
C GLY A 119 -0.25 1.50 -19.12
N LYS A 120 0.71 2.02 -18.36
CA LYS A 120 0.64 2.08 -16.86
C LYS A 120 -0.66 2.68 -16.36
N THR A 121 -1.01 3.88 -16.81
CA THR A 121 -2.25 4.57 -16.39
C THR A 121 -3.49 3.76 -16.73
N HIS A 122 -3.51 3.06 -17.87
CA HIS A 122 -4.62 2.16 -18.23
C HIS A 122 -4.69 0.93 -17.34
N PHE A 123 -3.56 0.31 -17.00
CA PHE A 123 -3.52 -0.76 -16.00
C PHE A 123 -4.07 -0.28 -14.65
N LEU A 124 -3.73 0.95 -14.22
CA LEU A 124 -4.28 1.54 -13.00
C LEU A 124 -5.79 1.80 -13.11
N TYR A 125 -6.30 2.30 -14.24
CA TYR A 125 -7.74 2.44 -14.47
C TYR A 125 -8.46 1.09 -14.36
N HIS A 126 -7.90 0.02 -14.95
CA HIS A 126 -8.46 -1.33 -14.85
C HIS A 126 -8.56 -1.80 -13.41
N MET A 127 -7.50 -1.59 -12.61
CA MET A 127 -7.49 -1.96 -11.19
C MET A 127 -8.43 -1.10 -10.36
N LEU A 128 -8.52 0.21 -10.62
CA LEU A 128 -9.47 1.12 -9.97
C LEU A 128 -10.91 0.70 -10.27
N ALA A 129 -11.27 0.50 -11.54
CA ALA A 129 -12.60 0.03 -11.92
C ALA A 129 -12.95 -1.30 -11.25
N THR A 130 -12.00 -2.24 -11.21
CA THR A 130 -12.15 -3.52 -10.53
C THR A 130 -12.41 -3.37 -9.02
N CYS A 131 -11.69 -2.47 -8.35
CA CYS A 131 -11.87 -2.22 -6.92
C CYS A 131 -13.23 -1.59 -6.61
N LEU A 132 -13.62 -0.57 -7.37
CA LEU A 132 -14.79 0.27 -7.11
C LEU A 132 -16.11 -0.44 -7.47
N MET A 133 -16.12 -1.25 -8.54
CA MET A 133 -17.33 -1.97 -8.93
C MET A 133 -17.81 -2.91 -7.80
N PRO A 134 -19.12 -3.06 -7.59
CA PRO A 134 -19.64 -3.99 -6.61
C PRO A 134 -19.45 -5.44 -7.05
N SER A 135 -19.44 -6.36 -6.09
CA SER A 135 -19.35 -7.80 -6.38
C SER A 135 -20.65 -8.36 -6.96
N GLN A 136 -21.78 -7.77 -6.61
CA GLN A 136 -23.11 -8.14 -7.10
C GLN A 136 -23.99 -6.91 -7.31
N HIS A 137 -24.86 -6.96 -8.31
CA HIS A 137 -25.88 -5.95 -8.57
C HIS A 137 -27.18 -6.63 -9.03
N HIS A 138 -28.30 -6.37 -8.35
CA HIS A 138 -29.59 -7.05 -8.59
C HIS A 138 -29.50 -8.59 -8.74
N GLY A 139 -28.64 -9.23 -7.93
CA GLY A 139 -28.42 -10.68 -7.97
C GLY A 139 -27.50 -11.19 -9.09
N LYS A 140 -27.06 -10.33 -10.01
CA LYS A 140 -26.02 -10.64 -11.00
C LYS A 140 -24.63 -10.46 -10.39
N HIS A 141 -23.72 -11.40 -10.66
CA HIS A 141 -22.34 -11.31 -10.18
C HIS A 141 -21.50 -10.47 -11.14
N LEU A 142 -21.03 -9.31 -10.67
CA LEU A 142 -20.20 -8.40 -11.47
C LEU A 142 -18.70 -8.62 -11.22
N GLY A 143 -18.33 -9.30 -10.13
CA GLY A 143 -16.95 -9.65 -9.81
C GLY A 143 -16.12 -8.52 -9.21
N GLY A 144 -16.60 -7.28 -9.16
CA GLY A 144 -15.85 -6.19 -8.52
C GLY A 144 -15.59 -6.41 -7.03
N TRP A 145 -14.61 -5.69 -6.46
CA TRP A 145 -14.27 -5.86 -5.04
C TRP A 145 -15.29 -5.20 -4.11
N GLY A 146 -16.02 -4.18 -4.59
CA GLY A 146 -16.97 -3.39 -3.80
C GLY A 146 -16.30 -2.64 -2.66
N LYS A 147 -15.11 -2.06 -2.92
CA LYS A 147 -14.27 -1.41 -1.91
C LYS A 147 -13.87 -0.01 -2.34
N ALA A 148 -13.58 0.84 -1.35
CA ALA A 148 -13.07 2.17 -1.61
C ALA A 148 -11.64 2.11 -2.16
N ALA A 149 -11.34 3.05 -3.05
CA ALA A 149 -10.00 3.23 -3.62
C ALA A 149 -9.49 4.65 -3.35
N ILE A 150 -8.19 4.74 -3.08
CA ILE A 150 -7.51 6.01 -2.85
C ILE A 150 -6.44 6.19 -3.92
N LEU A 151 -6.52 7.28 -4.67
CA LEU A 151 -5.58 7.63 -5.72
C LEU A 151 -4.80 8.89 -5.35
N PHE A 152 -3.48 8.79 -5.39
CA PHE A 152 -2.58 9.92 -5.43
C PHE A 152 -2.18 10.19 -6.88
N ASP A 153 -2.83 11.18 -7.49
CA ASP A 153 -2.53 11.67 -8.83
C ASP A 153 -1.45 12.74 -8.74
N VAL A 154 -0.20 12.28 -8.79
CA VAL A 154 0.99 13.10 -8.57
C VAL A 154 1.45 13.78 -9.85
N ASP A 155 1.26 13.11 -11.00
CA ASP A 155 1.60 13.66 -12.31
C ASP A 155 0.46 14.50 -12.93
N GLY A 156 -0.73 14.53 -12.31
CA GLY A 156 -1.88 15.31 -12.78
C GLY A 156 -2.54 14.78 -14.05
N ASN A 157 -2.29 13.51 -14.38
CA ASN A 157 -2.72 12.88 -15.64
C ASN A 157 -3.98 12.02 -15.48
N PHE A 158 -4.55 11.95 -14.27
CA PHE A 158 -5.76 11.17 -14.04
C PHE A 158 -7.01 11.90 -14.56
N ASP A 159 -7.75 11.21 -15.42
CA ASP A 159 -9.01 11.62 -16.02
C ASP A 159 -10.15 10.78 -15.45
N ILE A 160 -11.01 11.44 -14.67
CA ILE A 160 -12.18 10.80 -14.05
C ILE A 160 -13.26 10.45 -15.07
N SER A 161 -13.40 11.23 -16.15
CA SER A 161 -14.34 10.96 -17.23
C SER A 161 -13.96 9.67 -17.94
N ARG A 162 -12.65 9.48 -18.17
CA ARG A 162 -12.12 8.22 -18.71
C ARG A 162 -12.45 7.02 -17.81
N LEU A 163 -12.25 7.12 -16.50
CA LEU A 163 -12.62 6.04 -15.58
C LEU A 163 -14.12 5.77 -15.58
N HIS A 164 -14.94 6.82 -15.61
CA HIS A 164 -16.40 6.70 -15.68
C HIS A 164 -16.85 5.96 -16.95
N GLU A 165 -16.32 6.33 -18.11
CA GLU A 165 -16.60 5.62 -19.38
C GLU A 165 -16.22 4.13 -19.30
N LEU A 166 -15.07 3.81 -18.71
CA LEU A 166 -14.64 2.42 -18.52
C LEU A 166 -15.58 1.64 -17.58
N LEU A 167 -16.07 2.28 -16.51
CA LEU A 167 -17.05 1.69 -15.60
C LEU A 167 -18.37 1.42 -16.31
N VAL A 168 -18.93 2.42 -17.00
CA VAL A 168 -20.21 2.28 -17.74
C VAL A 168 -20.09 1.20 -18.81
N SER A 169 -19.02 1.19 -19.60
CA SER A 169 -18.81 0.17 -20.64
C SER A 169 -18.75 -1.23 -20.05
N ARG A 170 -18.00 -1.41 -18.95
CA ARG A 170 -17.85 -2.71 -18.30
C ARG A 170 -19.15 -3.19 -17.65
N LEU A 171 -19.87 -2.30 -16.97
CA LEU A 171 -21.18 -2.60 -16.37
C LEU A 171 -22.19 -2.98 -17.45
N THR A 172 -22.25 -2.22 -18.55
CA THR A 172 -23.10 -2.52 -19.70
C THR A 172 -22.81 -3.92 -20.22
N ARG A 173 -21.54 -4.24 -20.50
CA ARG A 173 -21.15 -5.56 -21.01
C ARG A 173 -21.57 -6.71 -20.07
N LEU A 174 -21.46 -6.53 -18.75
CA LEU A 174 -21.80 -7.55 -17.77
C LEU A 174 -23.33 -7.69 -17.55
N LEU A 175 -24.09 -6.59 -17.71
CA LEU A 175 -25.53 -6.57 -17.48
C LEU A 175 -26.36 -6.86 -18.74
N SER A 176 -25.84 -6.54 -19.94
CA SER A 176 -26.48 -6.69 -21.25
C SER A 176 -26.69 -8.14 -21.71
N GLN A 177 -26.41 -9.15 -20.88
CA GLN A 177 -26.73 -10.54 -21.19
C GLN A 177 -28.26 -10.83 -21.23
N GLU A 178 -29.12 -9.85 -20.94
CA GLU A 178 -30.58 -9.94 -21.09
C GLU A 178 -31.08 -8.92 -22.13
N GLU A 179 -31.56 -9.40 -23.27
CA GLU A 179 -31.74 -8.63 -24.52
C GLU A 179 -32.89 -7.60 -24.54
N SER A 180 -33.68 -7.42 -23.48
CA SER A 180 -35.00 -6.80 -23.65
C SER A 180 -35.09 -5.28 -23.41
N HIS A 181 -34.10 -4.59 -22.83
CA HIS A 181 -34.24 -3.15 -22.47
C HIS A 181 -32.95 -2.30 -22.53
N ALA A 182 -32.30 -2.20 -23.69
CA ALA A 182 -31.02 -1.50 -23.85
C ALA A 182 -30.98 -0.04 -23.33
N ALA A 183 -32.05 0.75 -23.52
CA ALA A 183 -32.09 2.15 -23.11
C ALA A 183 -32.26 2.37 -21.59
N MET A 184 -32.96 1.46 -20.90
CA MET A 184 -33.06 1.52 -19.44
C MET A 184 -31.77 1.04 -18.79
N LEU A 185 -31.15 0.00 -19.36
CA LEU A 185 -29.86 -0.52 -18.91
C LEU A 185 -28.75 0.54 -18.97
N SER A 186 -28.73 1.40 -19.98
CA SER A 186 -27.72 2.46 -20.06
C SER A 186 -27.83 3.48 -18.93
N VAL A 187 -29.06 3.84 -18.52
CA VAL A 187 -29.27 4.78 -17.41
C VAL A 187 -28.89 4.13 -16.08
N GLU A 188 -29.30 2.88 -15.87
CA GLU A 188 -28.92 2.11 -14.68
C GLU A 188 -27.39 1.95 -14.56
N CYS A 189 -26.69 1.64 -15.66
CA CYS A 189 -25.24 1.51 -15.64
C CYS A 189 -24.53 2.82 -15.30
N ASP A 190 -25.06 3.96 -15.75
CA ASP A 190 -24.53 5.30 -15.47
C ASP A 190 -24.71 5.68 -13.99
N GLU A 191 -25.89 5.39 -13.43
CA GLU A 191 -26.18 5.57 -12.00
C GLU A 191 -25.26 4.72 -11.12
N VAL A 192 -25.10 3.43 -11.45
CA VAL A 192 -24.20 2.52 -10.73
C VAL A 192 -22.74 2.95 -10.87
N ALA A 193 -22.31 3.39 -12.05
CA ALA A 193 -20.95 3.91 -12.26
C ALA A 193 -20.70 5.16 -11.41
N THR A 194 -21.66 6.07 -11.34
CA THR A 194 -21.61 7.27 -10.49
C THR A 194 -21.50 6.89 -9.02
N GLN A 195 -22.31 5.93 -8.55
CA GLN A 195 -22.22 5.42 -7.18
C GLN A 195 -20.86 4.78 -6.88
N CYS A 196 -20.28 4.04 -7.83
CA CYS A 196 -18.94 3.46 -7.68
C CYS A 196 -17.90 4.57 -7.45
N LEU A 197 -18.00 5.69 -8.16
CA LEU A 197 -17.08 6.82 -8.04
C LEU A 197 -17.20 7.57 -6.71
N GLU A 198 -18.30 7.47 -5.98
CA GLU A 198 -18.41 8.05 -4.62
C GLU A 198 -17.40 7.46 -3.64
N SER A 199 -16.96 6.21 -3.89
CA SER A 199 -15.96 5.49 -3.11
C SER A 199 -14.51 5.71 -3.58
N LEU A 200 -14.30 6.58 -4.58
CA LEU A 200 -12.98 6.97 -5.08
C LEU A 200 -12.55 8.31 -4.48
N HIS A 201 -11.42 8.29 -3.77
CA HIS A 201 -10.84 9.50 -3.18
C HIS A 201 -9.53 9.87 -3.89
N ILE A 202 -9.46 11.07 -4.46
CA ILE A 202 -8.32 11.53 -5.27
C ILE A 202 -7.60 12.66 -4.54
N PHE A 203 -6.29 12.50 -4.35
CA PHE A 203 -5.38 13.50 -3.80
C PHE A 203 -4.35 13.91 -4.85
N ARG A 204 -4.09 15.22 -4.97
CA ARG A 204 -3.12 15.79 -5.90
C ARG A 204 -2.03 16.55 -5.15
N PRO A 205 -1.12 15.85 -4.45
CA PRO A 205 0.00 16.52 -3.80
C PRO A 205 0.91 17.17 -4.84
N THR A 206 1.59 18.25 -4.46
CA THR A 206 2.50 19.03 -5.32
C THR A 206 3.97 18.85 -4.96
N SER A 207 4.25 18.09 -3.88
CA SER A 207 5.59 17.76 -3.39
C SER A 207 5.62 16.44 -2.63
N SER A 208 6.80 15.83 -2.50
CA SER A 208 6.99 14.60 -1.70
C SER A 208 6.67 14.80 -0.23
N ALA A 209 6.92 16.00 0.31
CA ALA A 209 6.55 16.34 1.67
C ALA A 209 5.03 16.33 1.85
N GLN A 210 4.28 16.95 0.93
CA GLN A 210 2.82 16.94 0.95
C GLN A 210 2.29 15.50 0.79
N LEU A 211 2.83 14.73 -0.15
CA LEU A 211 2.47 13.32 -0.35
C LEU A 211 2.66 12.50 0.94
N ALA A 212 3.84 12.61 1.58
CA ALA A 212 4.14 11.89 2.81
C ALA A 212 3.20 12.29 3.96
N VAL A 213 2.93 13.58 4.13
CA VAL A 213 2.03 14.10 5.16
C VAL A 213 0.60 13.61 4.91
N THR A 214 0.10 13.68 3.67
CA THR A 214 -1.24 13.20 3.33
C THR A 214 -1.38 11.70 3.57
N LEU A 215 -0.40 10.89 3.17
CA LEU A 215 -0.38 9.45 3.46
C LEU A 215 -0.38 9.15 4.97
N LEU A 216 0.36 9.93 5.75
CA LEU A 216 0.42 9.78 7.20
C LEU A 216 -0.91 10.09 7.89
N HIS A 217 -1.67 11.07 7.38
CA HIS A 217 -2.97 11.47 7.92
C HIS A 217 -4.15 10.70 7.32
N LEU A 218 -3.90 9.84 6.34
CA LEU A 218 -4.94 9.06 5.67
C LEU A 218 -5.77 8.17 6.62
N PRO A 219 -5.20 7.51 7.65
CA PRO A 219 -5.98 6.81 8.67
C PRO A 219 -7.02 7.70 9.37
N ASN A 220 -6.67 8.95 9.68
CA ASN A 220 -7.58 9.89 10.32
C ASN A 220 -8.67 10.33 9.33
N TYR A 221 -8.29 10.58 8.08
CA TYR A 221 -9.25 10.90 7.02
C TYR A 221 -10.27 9.77 6.81
N HIS A 222 -9.80 8.52 6.77
CA HIS A 222 -10.66 7.34 6.70
C HIS A 222 -11.66 7.28 7.87
N ALA A 223 -11.24 7.59 9.09
CA ALA A 223 -12.12 7.59 10.25
C ALA A 223 -13.10 8.78 10.31
N MET A 224 -12.88 9.86 9.56
CA MET A 224 -13.65 11.10 9.65
C MET A 224 -14.56 11.38 8.45
N ASP A 225 -14.23 10.91 7.24
CA ASP A 225 -15.06 11.15 6.05
C ASP A 225 -16.25 10.17 6.06
N PRO A 226 -17.51 10.67 6.08
CA PRO A 226 -18.70 9.81 6.12
C PRO A 226 -18.82 8.82 4.95
N ARG A 227 -18.19 9.13 3.80
CA ARG A 227 -18.22 8.25 2.62
C ARG A 227 -17.21 7.11 2.70
N LEU A 228 -16.19 7.26 3.55
CA LEU A 228 -15.08 6.33 3.66
C LEU A 228 -15.11 5.53 4.97
N GLN A 229 -15.65 6.09 6.06
CA GLN A 229 -15.63 5.50 7.40
C GLN A 229 -16.21 4.08 7.50
N ASP A 230 -17.24 3.79 6.69
CA ASP A 230 -17.94 2.50 6.68
C ASP A 230 -17.39 1.57 5.58
N ALA A 231 -16.55 2.10 4.69
CA ALA A 231 -16.01 1.40 3.55
C ALA A 231 -14.60 0.87 3.83
N GLU A 232 -14.31 -0.34 3.39
CA GLU A 232 -12.95 -0.85 3.44
C GLU A 232 -12.11 -0.27 2.30
N ILE A 233 -10.93 0.25 2.62
CA ILE A 233 -9.94 0.65 1.61
C ILE A 233 -9.33 -0.61 0.98
N GLY A 234 -9.74 -0.94 -0.24
CA GLY A 234 -9.24 -2.09 -0.99
C GLY A 234 -7.95 -1.79 -1.75
N LEU A 235 -7.83 -0.57 -2.28
CA LEU A 235 -6.76 -0.19 -3.21
C LEU A 235 -6.19 1.19 -2.88
N LEU A 236 -4.86 1.27 -2.81
CA LEU A 236 -4.10 2.51 -2.77
C LEU A 236 -3.28 2.61 -4.06
N VAL A 237 -3.41 3.70 -4.80
CA VAL A 237 -2.66 3.96 -6.04
C VAL A 237 -1.84 5.23 -5.89
N VAL A 238 -0.56 5.19 -6.30
CA VAL A 238 0.31 6.36 -6.43
C VAL A 238 0.82 6.45 -7.86
N ASP A 239 0.35 7.46 -8.61
CA ASP A 239 0.67 7.66 -10.02
C ASP A 239 1.27 9.07 -10.29
N SER A 240 2.58 9.24 -10.47
CA SER A 240 3.66 8.27 -10.25
C SER A 240 4.48 8.57 -8.99
N LEU A 241 5.07 7.53 -8.41
CA LEU A 241 5.95 7.66 -7.25
C LEU A 241 7.23 8.46 -7.58
N SER A 242 7.67 8.38 -8.83
CA SER A 242 8.86 9.04 -9.37
C SER A 242 8.68 10.53 -9.69
N ALA A 243 7.46 11.07 -9.70
CA ALA A 243 7.13 12.41 -10.17
C ALA A 243 8.01 13.52 -9.56
N PHE A 244 8.27 13.45 -8.25
CA PHE A 244 9.06 14.45 -7.52
C PHE A 244 10.52 14.05 -7.31
N TYR A 245 10.89 12.80 -7.62
CA TYR A 245 12.17 12.23 -7.20
C TYR A 245 13.37 13.01 -7.72
N TRP A 246 13.40 13.34 -9.02
CA TRP A 246 14.54 14.04 -9.62
C TRP A 246 14.64 15.49 -9.15
N ARG A 247 13.49 16.15 -8.89
CA ARG A 247 13.45 17.49 -8.31
C ARG A 247 14.00 17.49 -6.89
N ASP A 248 13.53 16.56 -6.06
CA ASP A 248 13.98 16.43 -4.67
C ASP A 248 15.46 16.09 -4.60
N ARG A 249 15.94 15.19 -5.47
CA ARG A 249 17.35 14.85 -5.57
C ARG A 249 18.19 16.05 -5.96
N TYR A 250 17.76 16.83 -6.95
CA TYR A 250 18.46 18.06 -7.35
C TYR A 250 18.58 19.05 -6.18
N SER A 251 17.48 19.32 -5.48
CA SER A 251 17.49 20.20 -4.30
C SER A 251 18.38 19.67 -3.18
N LEU A 252 18.41 18.35 -2.96
CA LEU A 252 19.31 17.74 -1.99
C LEU A 252 20.77 17.93 -2.36
N GLU A 253 21.17 17.71 -3.62
CA GLU A 253 22.56 17.93 -4.06
C GLU A 253 22.97 19.41 -3.93
N GLN A 254 22.09 20.37 -4.24
CA GLN A 254 22.36 21.80 -4.02
C GLN A 254 22.65 22.12 -2.54
N ILE A 255 21.92 21.48 -1.62
CA ILE A 255 22.17 21.64 -0.18
C ILE A 255 23.50 20.99 0.21
N ARG A 256 23.88 19.86 -0.40
CA ARG A 256 25.17 19.21 -0.15
C ARG A 256 26.33 20.12 -0.57
N ASP A 257 26.27 20.67 -1.78
CA ASP A 257 27.32 21.57 -2.29
C ASP A 257 27.50 22.81 -1.39
N ALA A 258 26.39 23.35 -0.86
CA ALA A 258 26.43 24.45 0.10
C ALA A 258 26.96 24.02 1.49
N ALA A 259 26.63 22.80 1.94
CA ALA A 259 27.06 22.23 3.22
C ALA A 259 28.53 21.81 3.22
N ASP A 260 29.08 21.35 2.09
CA ASP A 260 30.51 21.04 1.96
C ASP A 260 31.40 22.28 2.15
N SER A 261 30.83 23.48 1.93
CA SER A 261 31.47 24.76 2.28
C SER A 261 31.39 25.11 3.77
N SER A 262 30.57 24.41 4.56
CA SER A 262 30.34 24.63 5.99
C SER A 262 30.43 23.31 6.77
N SER A 263 31.64 22.94 7.16
CA SER A 263 31.92 21.75 7.97
C SER A 263 30.96 21.65 9.16
N HIS A 264 30.10 20.62 9.18
CA HIS A 264 29.20 20.15 10.25
C HIS A 264 27.67 20.31 10.10
N ALA A 265 27.11 20.71 8.95
CA ALA A 265 25.66 20.64 8.78
C ALA A 265 25.16 19.20 8.54
N ALA A 266 24.26 18.69 9.40
CA ALA A 266 23.62 17.39 9.18
C ALA A 266 22.71 17.47 7.94
N LEU A 267 22.95 16.59 6.96
CA LEU A 267 22.17 16.56 5.72
C LEU A 267 20.69 16.23 6.01
N PRO A 268 19.75 16.93 5.35
CA PRO A 268 18.33 16.62 5.52
C PRO A 268 18.02 15.20 5.03
N PRO A 269 17.07 14.50 5.69
CA PRO A 269 16.67 13.16 5.30
C PRO A 269 16.04 13.18 3.91
N ASN A 270 16.20 12.07 3.19
CA ASN A 270 15.64 11.93 1.84
C ASN A 270 14.11 11.94 1.89
N LEU A 271 13.45 12.82 1.14
CA LEU A 271 12.00 12.98 1.18
C LEU A 271 11.24 11.73 0.73
N LEU A 272 11.79 10.96 -0.21
CA LEU A 272 11.20 9.70 -0.65
C LEU A 272 11.16 8.67 0.50
N HIS A 273 12.14 8.71 1.42
CA HIS A 273 12.12 7.86 2.61
C HIS A 273 10.84 8.07 3.45
N HIS A 274 10.43 9.33 3.62
CA HIS A 274 9.21 9.66 4.36
C HIS A 274 7.96 9.16 3.66
N VAL A 275 7.91 9.24 2.32
CA VAL A 275 6.81 8.69 1.52
C VAL A 275 6.73 7.18 1.70
N VAL A 276 7.83 6.46 1.51
CA VAL A 276 7.90 4.99 1.66
C VAL A 276 7.51 4.56 3.09
N LYS A 277 7.98 5.30 4.11
CA LYS A 277 7.62 5.06 5.51
C LYS A 277 6.14 5.29 5.78
N ALA A 278 5.53 6.32 5.20
CA ALA A 278 4.10 6.59 5.32
C ALA A 278 3.25 5.50 4.65
N ILE A 279 3.65 5.02 3.46
CA ILE A 279 3.00 3.88 2.78
C ILE A 279 3.09 2.63 3.67
N GLN A 280 4.26 2.36 4.26
CA GLN A 280 4.43 1.20 5.16
C GLN A 280 3.57 1.31 6.43
N ALA A 281 3.42 2.50 6.99
CA ALA A 281 2.56 2.73 8.15
C ALA A 281 1.08 2.51 7.81
N LEU A 282 0.62 3.04 6.68
CA LEU A 282 -0.74 2.79 6.18
C LEU A 282 -0.96 1.31 5.88
N ARG A 283 -0.01 0.66 5.21
CA ARG A 283 -0.04 -0.77 4.96
C ARG A 283 -0.17 -1.57 6.25
N SER A 284 0.56 -1.22 7.30
CA SER A 284 0.53 -1.96 8.57
C SER A 284 -0.83 -1.85 9.27
N SER A 285 -1.50 -0.70 9.15
CA SER A 285 -2.79 -0.41 9.81
C SER A 285 -4.02 -0.82 8.99
N HIS A 286 -4.00 -0.67 7.67
CA HIS A 286 -5.19 -0.85 6.81
C HIS A 286 -5.05 -1.99 5.79
N ARG A 287 -3.80 -2.35 5.43
CA ARG A 287 -3.48 -3.40 4.44
C ARG A 287 -4.25 -3.32 3.11
N PRO A 288 -4.37 -2.13 2.46
CA PRO A 288 -4.86 -2.09 1.09
C PRO A 288 -3.84 -2.76 0.15
N VAL A 289 -4.30 -3.23 -1.00
CA VAL A 289 -3.37 -3.52 -2.11
C VAL A 289 -2.82 -2.19 -2.59
N THR A 290 -1.50 -2.07 -2.72
CA THR A 290 -0.83 -0.82 -3.08
C THR A 290 -0.21 -0.94 -4.47
N LEU A 291 -0.61 -0.07 -5.39
CA LEU A 291 -0.01 0.06 -6.72
C LEU A 291 0.84 1.34 -6.79
N LEU A 292 2.11 1.19 -7.13
CA LEU A 292 3.07 2.29 -7.26
C LEU A 292 3.55 2.34 -8.70
N SER A 293 3.20 3.38 -9.45
CA SER A 293 3.71 3.53 -10.81
C SER A 293 5.08 4.20 -10.80
N ASN A 294 5.96 3.75 -11.71
CA ASN A 294 7.32 4.23 -11.82
C ASN A 294 7.79 4.27 -13.29
N TRP A 295 8.76 5.12 -13.58
CA TRP A 295 9.37 5.21 -14.91
C TRP A 295 10.41 4.10 -15.14
N GLY A 296 10.33 3.46 -16.31
CA GLY A 296 11.35 2.54 -16.82
C GLY A 296 12.41 3.30 -17.62
N LEU A 297 13.47 3.77 -16.96
CA LEU A 297 14.51 4.58 -17.60
C LEU A 297 15.69 3.76 -18.13
N ASN A 298 16.25 2.89 -17.29
CA ASN A 298 17.49 2.17 -17.57
C ASN A 298 17.21 0.70 -17.86
N ALA A 299 17.03 0.35 -19.14
CA ALA A 299 16.80 -1.04 -19.54
C ALA A 299 18.03 -1.93 -19.26
N PHE A 300 17.82 -3.20 -18.89
CA PHE A 300 18.90 -4.18 -18.83
C PHE A 300 19.38 -4.49 -20.25
N SER A 301 20.69 -4.43 -20.46
CA SER A 301 21.32 -4.80 -21.73
C SER A 301 21.33 -6.32 -21.88
N LYS A 302 20.67 -6.85 -22.92
CA LYS A 302 20.67 -8.28 -23.25
C LYS A 302 22.09 -8.72 -23.66
N PRO A 303 22.68 -9.75 -23.03
CA PRO A 303 23.86 -10.42 -23.59
C PRO A 303 23.42 -11.21 -24.84
N PRO A 304 24.19 -11.19 -25.95
CA PRO A 304 23.83 -11.93 -27.16
C PRO A 304 23.75 -13.43 -26.87
N GLY A 305 22.59 -14.05 -27.12
CA GLY A 305 22.39 -15.50 -27.02
C GLY A 305 21.58 -16.04 -25.83
N SER A 306 20.92 -15.20 -25.01
CA SER A 306 20.07 -15.67 -23.90
C SER A 306 18.61 -15.91 -24.28
N ASP A 307 18.02 -17.00 -23.73
CA ASP A 307 16.58 -17.38 -23.73
C ASP A 307 15.71 -16.45 -22.84
N GLU A 308 16.21 -15.27 -22.49
CA GLU A 308 15.47 -14.31 -21.68
C GLU A 308 14.36 -13.61 -22.47
N PRO A 309 13.29 -13.13 -21.77
CA PRO A 309 12.10 -12.56 -22.39
C PRO A 309 12.44 -11.51 -23.45
N GLU A 310 11.60 -11.45 -24.49
CA GLU A 310 11.76 -10.57 -25.65
C GLU A 310 11.89 -9.09 -25.28
N PHE A 311 11.36 -8.70 -24.11
CA PHE A 311 11.36 -7.33 -23.59
C PHE A 311 12.27 -7.14 -22.37
N PRO A 312 13.04 -6.04 -22.30
CA PRO A 312 13.99 -5.82 -21.22
C PRO A 312 13.29 -5.31 -19.95
N PHE A 313 13.70 -5.83 -18.81
CA PHE A 313 13.41 -5.20 -17.52
C PHE A 313 14.17 -3.87 -17.37
N TYR A 314 13.78 -3.05 -16.39
CA TYR A 314 14.46 -1.80 -16.07
C TYR A 314 15.12 -1.85 -14.68
N ARG A 315 16.22 -1.12 -14.52
CA ARG A 315 16.88 -0.90 -13.22
C ARG A 315 16.09 0.06 -12.35
N GLN A 316 16.19 -0.12 -11.04
CA GLN A 316 15.60 0.83 -10.10
C GLN A 316 16.46 2.09 -10.04
N HIS A 317 15.83 3.26 -10.14
CA HIS A 317 16.51 4.55 -10.07
C HIS A 317 16.10 5.37 -8.85
N LEU A 318 15.00 4.99 -8.20
CA LEU A 318 14.50 5.61 -6.98
C LEU A 318 15.36 5.18 -5.78
N HIS A 319 15.80 6.15 -4.99
CA HIS A 319 16.56 5.89 -3.77
C HIS A 319 16.17 6.87 -2.65
N PRO A 320 15.82 6.38 -1.44
CA PRO A 320 15.73 4.98 -1.06
C PRO A 320 14.41 4.35 -1.55
N PHE A 321 14.50 3.18 -2.19
CA PHE A 321 13.36 2.34 -2.56
C PHE A 321 13.82 0.87 -2.60
N PRO A 322 12.94 -0.12 -2.34
CA PRO A 322 13.32 -1.53 -2.38
C PRO A 322 13.90 -1.95 -3.74
N VAL A 323 15.04 -2.65 -3.72
CA VAL A 323 15.70 -3.21 -4.92
C VAL A 323 15.81 -4.75 -4.86
N PRO A 324 14.67 -5.46 -4.80
CA PRO A 324 14.66 -6.93 -4.61
C PRO A 324 15.36 -7.75 -5.69
N PHE A 325 15.52 -7.19 -6.89
CA PHE A 325 16.08 -7.89 -8.04
C PHE A 325 17.56 -7.55 -8.27
N GLU A 326 18.14 -6.70 -7.43
CA GLU A 326 19.57 -6.39 -7.46
C GLU A 326 20.30 -7.21 -6.39
N ALA A 327 21.52 -7.69 -6.71
CA ALA A 327 22.27 -8.59 -5.84
C ALA A 327 22.45 -8.05 -4.40
N HIS A 328 22.58 -6.73 -4.25
CA HIS A 328 22.79 -6.08 -2.96
C HIS A 328 21.52 -5.92 -2.12
N GLY A 329 20.32 -5.97 -2.71
CA GLY A 329 19.04 -5.77 -2.02
C GLY A 329 18.12 -6.99 -1.98
N ALA A 330 18.43 -8.05 -2.72
CA ALA A 330 17.60 -9.26 -2.80
C ALA A 330 17.40 -9.94 -1.44
N ALA A 331 18.47 -10.14 -0.67
CA ALA A 331 18.39 -10.80 0.64
C ALA A 331 17.54 -9.99 1.65
N GLU A 332 17.70 -8.67 1.66
CA GLU A 332 16.92 -7.77 2.51
C GLU A 332 15.43 -7.81 2.11
N ALA A 333 15.13 -7.72 0.82
CA ALA A 333 13.76 -7.75 0.34
C ALA A 333 13.05 -9.08 0.64
N ILE A 334 13.72 -10.22 0.49
CA ILE A 334 13.17 -11.54 0.85
C ILE A 334 12.85 -11.60 2.35
N SER A 335 13.78 -11.12 3.20
CA SER A 335 13.55 -11.03 4.64
C SER A 335 12.36 -10.13 4.98
N ASN A 336 12.21 -8.98 4.31
CA ASN A 336 11.10 -8.04 4.52
C ASN A 336 9.75 -8.61 4.10
N ILE A 337 9.73 -9.38 3.01
CA ILE A 337 8.54 -10.08 2.57
C ILE A 337 8.13 -11.11 3.61
N GLN A 338 9.06 -11.96 4.04
CA GLN A 338 8.80 -13.01 5.02
C GLN A 338 8.36 -12.44 6.36
N SER A 339 9.00 -11.37 6.83
CA SER A 339 8.61 -10.66 8.05
C SER A 339 7.24 -10.01 7.91
N SER A 340 6.89 -9.55 6.71
CA SER A 340 5.55 -9.06 6.45
C SER A 340 4.53 -10.19 6.49
N GLN A 341 4.87 -11.39 6.01
CA GLN A 341 3.99 -12.54 5.80
C GLN A 341 3.73 -13.36 7.07
N LYS A 342 4.66 -13.38 8.03
CA LYS A 342 4.45 -14.07 9.31
C LYS A 342 3.53 -13.26 10.24
N PRO A 343 2.54 -13.88 10.91
CA PRO A 343 2.00 -13.29 12.14
C PRO A 343 3.16 -13.15 13.12
N ARG A 344 3.26 -12.02 13.82
CA ARG A 344 4.29 -11.76 14.84
C ARG A 344 4.03 -12.62 16.09
N ALA A 345 4.04 -13.94 15.96
CA ALA A 345 3.94 -14.88 17.07
C ALA A 345 5.23 -15.71 17.16
N SER A 346 5.81 -15.72 18.36
CA SER A 346 6.93 -16.53 18.86
C SER A 346 8.24 -16.53 18.06
N ASN A 347 9.05 -15.48 18.23
CA ASN A 347 10.51 -15.64 18.18
C ASN A 347 11.06 -15.41 19.59
N VAL A 348 10.84 -16.39 20.47
CA VAL A 348 11.69 -16.60 21.64
C VAL A 348 12.17 -18.04 21.54
N ASP A 349 13.35 -18.23 20.93
CA ASP A 349 14.16 -19.41 21.19
C ASP A 349 15.08 -19.02 22.36
N PRO A 350 14.85 -19.52 23.58
CA PRO A 350 15.59 -19.08 24.77
C PRO A 350 16.99 -19.72 24.88
N SER A 351 17.57 -20.23 23.80
CA SER A 351 18.77 -21.09 23.88
C SER A 351 20.01 -20.60 23.10
N ARG A 352 20.16 -19.29 22.85
CA ARG A 352 21.43 -18.72 22.39
C ARG A 352 21.85 -17.50 23.19
N ASP A 353 22.41 -17.77 24.37
CA ASP A 353 23.30 -16.85 25.06
C ASP A 353 24.52 -16.57 24.17
N SER A 354 24.60 -15.35 23.66
CA SER A 354 25.85 -14.76 23.17
C SER A 354 25.95 -13.37 23.77
N PRO A 355 26.96 -13.08 24.61
CA PRO A 355 27.12 -11.79 25.26
C PRO A 355 27.77 -10.83 24.27
N ALA A 356 26.96 -10.30 23.36
CA ALA A 356 27.33 -9.18 22.50
C ALA A 356 26.17 -8.18 22.49
N GLY A 357 26.04 -7.47 23.60
CA GLY A 357 25.24 -6.26 23.70
C GLY A 357 25.79 -5.18 22.78
N ARG A 358 25.38 -5.22 21.51
CA ARG A 358 25.25 -4.02 20.69
C ARG A 358 23.76 -3.82 20.48
N ALA A 359 23.29 -2.65 20.88
CA ALA A 359 21.94 -2.14 20.63
C ALA A 359 21.45 -2.65 19.27
N ARG A 360 20.52 -3.61 19.31
CA ARG A 360 19.80 -4.08 18.14
C ARG A 360 18.97 -2.87 17.71
N ARG A 361 19.56 -1.97 16.91
CA ARG A 361 18.80 -0.97 16.16
C ARG A 361 17.73 -1.79 15.46
N GLN A 362 16.49 -1.72 15.95
CA GLN A 362 15.35 -2.24 15.22
C GLN A 362 15.44 -1.54 13.86
N ALA A 363 15.86 -2.27 12.83
CA ALA A 363 15.91 -1.73 11.49
C ALA A 363 14.47 -1.26 11.19
N ASP A 364 14.31 0.03 10.88
CA ASP A 364 13.01 0.58 10.52
C ASP A 364 12.40 -0.34 9.44
N PRO A 365 11.17 -0.85 9.61
CA PRO A 365 10.60 -1.80 8.67
C PRO A 365 10.49 -1.14 7.30
N THR A 366 11.29 -1.61 6.35
CA THR A 366 11.28 -1.15 4.96
C THR A 366 10.06 -1.72 4.24
N LEU A 367 9.49 -0.93 3.34
CA LEU A 367 8.32 -1.32 2.54
C LEU A 367 8.60 -2.63 1.76
N PRO A 368 7.84 -3.71 1.98
CA PRO A 368 8.03 -4.96 1.24
C PRO A 368 7.42 -4.85 -0.16
N LEU A 369 8.24 -4.95 -1.20
CA LEU A 369 7.75 -5.07 -2.57
C LEU A 369 7.35 -6.53 -2.85
N HIS A 370 6.08 -6.80 -3.10
CA HIS A 370 5.59 -8.17 -3.29
C HIS A 370 5.69 -8.63 -4.73
N TYR A 371 5.41 -7.72 -5.67
CA TYR A 371 5.43 -7.97 -7.10
C TYR A 371 5.98 -6.75 -7.83
N HIS A 372 6.58 -7.01 -8.98
CA HIS A 372 7.05 -5.99 -9.88
C HIS A 372 6.57 -6.32 -11.29
N ILE A 373 5.75 -5.44 -11.83
CA ILE A 373 5.18 -5.54 -13.16
C ILE A 373 5.93 -4.57 -14.06
N THR A 374 6.45 -5.06 -15.18
CA THR A 374 7.00 -4.23 -16.25
C THR A 374 6.05 -4.28 -17.44
N LEU A 375 5.56 -3.11 -17.86
CA LEU A 375 4.68 -3.00 -19.02
C LEU A 375 5.45 -2.48 -20.24
N HIS A 376 5.18 -3.08 -21.38
CA HIS A 376 5.74 -2.74 -22.69
C HIS A 376 4.61 -2.51 -23.69
N PRO A 377 4.66 -1.41 -24.47
CA PRO A 377 3.81 -1.32 -25.65
C PRO A 377 4.26 -2.38 -26.66
N SER A 378 3.35 -2.77 -27.55
CA SER A 378 3.71 -3.60 -28.71
C SER A 378 4.91 -2.99 -29.45
N PRO A 379 5.94 -3.79 -29.79
CA PRO A 379 7.14 -3.28 -30.42
C PRO A 379 6.77 -2.67 -31.78
N ILE A 380 7.13 -1.41 -31.95
CA ILE A 380 7.03 -0.74 -33.25
C ILE A 380 8.45 -0.47 -33.69
N ASP A 381 8.89 -1.15 -34.75
CA ASP A 381 10.24 -1.01 -35.28
C ASP A 381 10.55 0.46 -35.53
N SER A 382 11.72 0.94 -35.11
CA SER A 382 12.15 2.29 -35.47
C SER A 382 12.26 2.41 -36.98
N PHE A 383 11.93 3.58 -37.54
CA PHE A 383 12.20 3.83 -38.96
C PHE A 383 13.70 3.64 -39.25
N PRO A 384 14.08 2.95 -40.33
CA PRO A 384 15.47 2.87 -40.76
C PRO A 384 16.05 4.27 -40.93
N ILE A 385 17.32 4.46 -40.58
CA ILE A 385 18.02 5.75 -40.71
C ILE A 385 18.02 6.25 -42.18
N SER A 386 17.86 5.34 -43.13
CA SER A 386 17.77 5.63 -44.56
C SER A 386 16.42 6.19 -45.03
N TYR A 387 15.37 6.16 -44.19
CA TYR A 387 14.05 6.66 -44.56
C TYR A 387 14.03 8.19 -44.60
N THR A 388 13.49 8.74 -45.68
CA THR A 388 13.10 10.16 -45.74
C THR A 388 11.81 10.39 -44.96
N LEU A 389 11.55 11.64 -44.58
CA LEU A 389 10.29 12.00 -43.90
C LEU A 389 9.04 11.64 -44.72
N ALA A 390 9.11 11.79 -46.05
CA ALA A 390 7.99 11.45 -46.94
C ALA A 390 7.73 9.94 -46.96
N GLU A 391 8.78 9.12 -46.95
CA GLU A 391 8.67 7.66 -46.85
C GLU A 391 8.14 7.24 -45.47
N ALA A 392 8.62 7.88 -44.39
CA ALA A 392 8.10 7.63 -43.04
C ALA A 392 6.58 7.89 -42.95
N VAL A 393 6.11 9.03 -43.50
CA VAL A 393 4.68 9.35 -43.57
C VAL A 393 3.91 8.35 -44.42
N ALA A 394 4.46 7.95 -45.57
CA ALA A 394 3.82 6.95 -46.43
C ALA A 394 3.67 5.59 -45.73
N HIS A 395 4.62 5.20 -44.88
CA HIS A 395 4.60 3.94 -44.13
C HIS A 395 3.87 4.02 -42.78
N GLU A 396 3.44 5.21 -42.34
CA GLU A 396 2.80 5.42 -41.04
C GLU A 396 1.48 4.64 -40.89
N HIS A 397 0.70 4.50 -41.97
CA HIS A 397 -0.58 3.77 -41.94
C HIS A 397 -0.45 2.31 -41.48
N MET A 398 0.67 1.63 -41.80
CA MET A 398 0.92 0.27 -41.34
C MET A 398 1.28 0.21 -39.85
N ARG A 399 1.98 1.24 -39.35
CA ARG A 399 2.30 1.37 -37.91
C ARG A 399 1.05 1.75 -37.12
N ALA A 400 0.22 2.63 -37.67
CA ALA A 400 -1.07 3.02 -37.09
C ALA A 400 -1.94 1.78 -36.87
N ALA A 401 -1.93 0.79 -37.76
CA ALA A 401 -2.62 -0.47 -37.53
C ALA A 401 -2.12 -1.23 -36.30
N LEU A 402 -0.81 -1.23 -36.03
CA LEU A 402 -0.23 -1.83 -34.81
C LEU A 402 -0.56 -1.02 -33.55
N VAL A 403 -0.52 0.31 -33.64
CA VAL A 403 -0.92 1.20 -32.53
C VAL A 403 -2.41 1.01 -32.21
N ASN A 404 -3.25 0.92 -33.24
CA ASN A 404 -4.69 0.70 -33.12
C ASN A 404 -5.02 -0.70 -32.57
N LYS A 405 -4.10 -1.67 -32.66
CA LYS A 405 -4.29 -2.93 -31.92
C LYS A 405 -4.30 -2.68 -30.42
N GLY A 406 -3.57 -1.69 -29.92
CA GLY A 406 -3.59 -1.28 -28.52
C GLY A 406 -3.08 -2.34 -27.55
N GLU A 407 -2.37 -3.36 -28.03
CA GLU A 407 -1.85 -4.47 -27.22
C GLU A 407 -0.68 -3.98 -26.36
N ILE A 408 -0.82 -4.16 -25.05
CA ILE A 408 0.20 -3.94 -24.04
C ILE A 408 0.57 -5.29 -23.44
N ARG A 409 1.87 -5.59 -23.42
CA ARG A 409 2.41 -6.79 -22.78
C ARG A 409 2.96 -6.43 -21.41
N GLY A 410 2.68 -7.28 -20.43
CA GLY A 410 3.12 -7.16 -19.06
C GLY A 410 3.94 -8.36 -18.63
N LEU A 411 5.10 -8.10 -18.04
CA LEU A 411 5.94 -9.11 -17.40
C LEU A 411 5.86 -8.91 -15.88
N VAL A 412 5.60 -9.97 -15.13
CA VAL A 412 5.54 -9.93 -13.67
C VAL A 412 6.69 -10.74 -13.07
N ARG A 413 7.41 -10.12 -12.14
CA ARG A 413 8.45 -10.75 -11.33
C ARG A 413 8.08 -10.73 -9.87
N THR A 414 8.42 -11.80 -9.18
CA THR A 414 8.27 -11.90 -7.72
C THR A 414 9.63 -12.00 -7.05
N PRO A 415 9.95 -11.18 -6.04
CA PRO A 415 11.22 -11.29 -5.32
C PRO A 415 11.42 -12.67 -4.71
N GLY A 416 12.59 -13.26 -4.95
CA GLY A 416 12.94 -14.61 -4.49
C GLY A 416 12.44 -15.76 -5.37
N SER A 417 11.74 -15.47 -6.48
CA SER A 417 11.40 -16.44 -7.52
C SER A 417 12.18 -16.13 -8.81
N SER A 418 12.58 -17.18 -9.52
CA SER A 418 13.12 -17.08 -10.89
C SER A 418 12.03 -17.02 -11.95
N ASP A 419 10.78 -17.33 -11.59
CA ASP A 419 9.68 -17.42 -12.54
C ASP A 419 9.19 -16.04 -12.93
N VAL A 420 9.12 -15.81 -14.24
CA VAL A 420 8.54 -14.59 -14.84
C VAL A 420 7.18 -14.96 -15.42
N GLY A 421 6.13 -14.28 -14.96
CA GLY A 421 4.81 -14.39 -15.57
C GLY A 421 4.67 -13.40 -16.73
N GLU A 422 3.94 -13.79 -17.75
CA GLU A 422 3.56 -12.92 -18.87
C GLU A 422 2.04 -12.78 -18.91
N PHE A 423 1.57 -11.58 -19.22
CA PHE A 423 0.16 -11.30 -19.50
C PHE A 423 0.05 -10.20 -20.56
N ALA A 424 -1.12 -10.08 -21.18
CA ALA A 424 -1.41 -9.01 -22.10
C ALA A 424 -2.78 -8.40 -21.79
N PHE A 425 -2.97 -7.15 -22.19
CA PHE A 425 -4.26 -6.48 -22.22
C PHE A 425 -4.28 -5.50 -23.38
N TRP A 426 -5.48 -5.13 -23.85
CA TRP A 426 -5.67 -4.25 -24.99
C TRP A 426 -6.40 -2.99 -24.57
N ILE A 427 -5.86 -1.84 -24.98
CA ILE A 427 -6.46 -0.53 -24.72
C ILE A 427 -7.40 -0.21 -25.89
N GLY A 428 -8.71 -0.21 -25.62
CA GLY A 428 -9.73 0.24 -26.56
C GLY A 428 -10.22 1.66 -26.28
N GLU A 429 -11.08 2.16 -27.17
CA GLU A 429 -11.67 3.50 -27.03
C GLU A 429 -12.60 3.63 -25.84
N LYS A 430 -13.31 2.57 -25.43
CA LYS A 430 -14.29 2.61 -24.33
C LYS A 430 -14.10 1.54 -23.26
N GLU A 431 -13.20 0.57 -23.50
CA GLU A 431 -12.92 -0.51 -22.57
C GLU A 431 -11.44 -0.91 -22.61
N ILE A 432 -10.98 -1.51 -21.52
CA ILE A 432 -9.70 -2.23 -21.46
C ILE A 432 -10.04 -3.71 -21.52
N PHE A 433 -9.63 -4.36 -22.62
CA PHE A 433 -9.89 -5.77 -22.85
C PHE A 433 -8.76 -6.61 -22.28
N VAL A 434 -9.14 -7.74 -21.72
CA VAL A 434 -8.21 -8.69 -21.09
C VAL A 434 -8.12 -9.99 -21.88
N ASN A 435 -9.11 -10.28 -22.71
CA ASN A 435 -9.07 -11.35 -23.69
C ASN A 435 -9.24 -10.76 -25.08
N ASP A 436 -8.45 -11.26 -26.04
CA ASP A 436 -8.56 -10.87 -27.45
C ASP A 436 -9.95 -11.18 -28.04
N ALA A 437 -10.59 -12.25 -27.55
CA ALA A 437 -11.93 -12.66 -27.97
C ALA A 437 -13.05 -11.67 -27.61
N ASP A 438 -12.84 -10.81 -26.60
CA ASP A 438 -13.84 -9.84 -26.15
C ASP A 438 -13.80 -8.54 -26.97
N ARG A 439 -12.88 -8.44 -27.95
CA ARG A 439 -12.68 -7.24 -28.76
C ARG A 439 -13.74 -7.17 -29.88
N PRO A 440 -14.39 -6.01 -30.08
CA PRO A 440 -15.20 -5.80 -31.28
C PRO A 440 -14.30 -5.81 -32.54
N PRO A 441 -14.78 -6.36 -33.67
CA PRO A 441 -14.00 -6.54 -34.90
C PRO A 441 -13.51 -5.22 -35.53
#